data_AF-A0A6D2GCJ6-F1
#
_entry.id   AF-A0A6D2GCJ6-F1
#
_cell.length_a   1.000
_cell.length_b   1.000
_cell.length_c   1.000
_cell.angle_alpha   90.00
_cell.angle_beta   90.00
_cell.angle_gamma   90.00
#
_symmetry.space_group_name_H-M   'P 1'
#
loop_
_entity.id
_entity.type
_entity.pdbx_description
1 polymer ?
#
loop_
_entity_poly.entity_id
_entity_poly.type
_entity_poly.pdbx_seq_one_letter_code
_entity_poly.pdbx_strand_id
1 'polypeptide(L)' 'MAISIKTPEEIEKMRVAGRLAAEVLEMIEPYIKPGVTTGELDRICNDYIVNEQHAISRLPRLPRLSEIRLYLY' A
#
# COMPACT_ATOMS: atom_id res chain seq x y z
N MET A 1 25.42 4.44 -14.55
CA MET A 1 24.45 3.99 -13.52
C MET A 1 25.24 3.71 -12.26
N ALA A 2 25.01 4.44 -11.16
CA ALA A 2 25.66 4.16 -9.89
C ALA A 2 24.76 3.21 -9.09
N ILE A 3 25.28 2.02 -8.74
CA ILE A 3 24.58 1.07 -7.87
C ILE A 3 25.03 1.37 -6.45
N SER A 4 24.10 1.82 -5.61
CA SER A 4 24.36 2.05 -4.18
C SER A 4 24.41 0.71 -3.46
N ILE A 5 25.58 0.34 -2.92
CA ILE A 5 25.71 -0.82 -2.05
C ILE A 5 25.13 -0.46 -0.68
N LYS A 6 24.14 -1.24 -0.26
CA LYS A 6 23.42 -1.04 1.00
C LYS A 6 24.23 -1.52 2.18
N THR A 7 24.16 -0.76 3.27
CA THR A 7 24.68 -1.15 4.58
C THR A 7 23.83 -2.29 5.16
N PRO A 8 24.38 -3.10 6.07
CA PRO A 8 23.62 -4.16 6.75
C PRO A 8 22.33 -3.65 7.42
N GLU A 9 22.36 -2.44 7.99
CA GLU A 9 21.21 -1.80 8.63
C GLU A 9 20.10 -1.44 7.64
N GLU A 10 20.45 -0.93 6.46
CA GLU A 10 19.48 -0.66 5.39
C GLU A 10 18.85 -1.96 4.88
N ILE A 11 19.64 -3.02 4.71
CA ILE A 11 19.15 -4.34 4.30
C ILE A 11 18.14 -4.87 5.31
N GLU A 12 18.39 -4.71 6.60
CA GLU A 12 17.46 -5.17 7.64
C GLU A 12 16.13 -4.42 7.59
N LYS A 13 16.16 -3.09 7.40
CA LYS A 13 14.94 -2.29 7.17
C LYS A 13 14.18 -2.75 5.93
N MET A 14 14.90 -3.07 4.85
CA MET A 14 14.30 -3.59 3.62
C MET A 14 13.64 -4.97 3.83
N ARG A 15 14.20 -5.84 4.69
CA ARG A 15 13.56 -7.13 5.03
C ARG A 15 12.21 -6.93 5.70
N VAL A 16 12.13 -5.99 6.65
CA VAL A 16 10.86 -5.68 7.32
C VAL A 16 9.83 -5.16 6.33
N ALA A 17 10.22 -4.22 5.46
CA ALA A 17 9.34 -3.70 4.41
C ALA A 17 8.88 -4.80 3.44
N GLY A 18 9.78 -5.70 3.04
CA GLY A 18 9.46 -6.83 2.17
C GLY A 18 8.49 -7.82 2.81
N ARG A 19 8.63 -8.10 4.11
CA ARG A 19 7.69 -8.96 4.84
C ARG A 19 6.30 -8.34 4.90
N LEU A 20 6.20 -7.05 5.23
CA LEU A 20 4.91 -6.33 5.23
C LEU A 20 4.25 -6.35 3.86
N ALA A 21 5.04 -6.19 2.78
CA ALA A 21 4.51 -6.28 1.42
C ALA A 21 4.00 -7.69 1.09
N ALA A 22 4.67 -8.75 1.56
CA ALA A 22 4.23 -10.13 1.36
C ALA A 22 2.89 -10.41 2.08
N GLU A 23 2.73 -9.95 3.31
CA GLU A 23 1.48 -10.09 4.07
C GLU A 23 0.28 -9.45 3.35
N VAL A 24 0.48 -8.28 2.72
CA VAL A 24 -0.57 -7.63 1.91
C VAL A 24 -0.95 -8.49 0.70
N LEU A 25 0.04 -9.11 0.05
CA LEU A 25 -0.19 -9.99 -1.10
C LEU A 25 -0.93 -11.28 -0.73
N GLU A 26 -0.63 -11.85 0.44
CA GLU A 26 -1.37 -13.01 0.96
C GLU A 26 -2.81 -12.62 1.32
N MET A 27 -3.02 -11.44 1.93
CA MET A 27 -4.35 -10.96 2.29
C MET A 27 -5.24 -10.68 1.07
N ILE A 28 -4.68 -10.19 -0.05
CA ILE A 28 -5.48 -9.80 -1.21
C ILE A 28 -5.92 -11.00 -2.08
N GLU A 29 -5.26 -12.16 -1.98
CA GLU A 29 -5.55 -13.38 -2.75
C GLU A 29 -7.05 -13.73 -2.85
N PRO A 30 -7.84 -13.80 -1.75
CA PRO A 30 -9.27 -14.13 -1.80
C PRO A 30 -10.16 -13.10 -2.52
N TYR A 31 -9.65 -11.88 -2.78
CA TYR A 31 -10.39 -10.80 -3.45
C TYR A 31 -10.16 -10.77 -4.97
N ILE A 32 -9.13 -11.45 -5.48
CA ILE A 32 -8.81 -11.50 -6.91
C ILE A 32 -9.81 -12.43 -7.62
N LYS A 33 -10.91 -11.84 -8.10
CA LYS A 33 -11.99 -12.55 -8.78
C LYS A 33 -12.36 -11.84 -10.09
N PRO A 34 -12.79 -12.57 -11.14
CA PRO A 34 -13.29 -11.95 -12.35
C PRO A 34 -14.40 -10.94 -12.06
N GLY A 35 -14.30 -9.75 -12.67
CA GLY A 35 -15.26 -8.66 -12.46
C GLY A 35 -14.89 -7.67 -11.34
N VAL A 36 -13.88 -7.97 -10.51
CA VAL A 36 -13.34 -7.01 -9.53
C VAL A 36 -12.40 -6.04 -10.24
N THR A 37 -12.53 -4.75 -9.94
CA THR A 37 -11.66 -3.72 -10.53
C THR A 37 -10.34 -3.62 -9.78
N THR A 38 -9.27 -3.27 -10.48
CA THR A 38 -7.97 -3.01 -9.86
C THR A 38 -8.04 -1.88 -8.83
N GLY A 39 -8.93 -0.90 -9.02
CA GLY A 39 -9.16 0.18 -8.06
C GLY A 39 -9.85 -0.27 -6.77
N GLU A 40 -10.66 -1.34 -6.81
CA GLU A 40 -11.21 -1.95 -5.58
C GLU A 40 -10.14 -2.72 -4.82
N LEU A 41 -9.34 -3.52 -5.54
CA LEU A 41 -8.19 -4.23 -4.94
C LEU A 41 -7.20 -3.25 -4.30
N ASP A 42 -6.91 -2.14 -4.96
CA ASP A 42 -6.02 -1.09 -4.47
C ASP A 42 -6.51 -0.49 -3.14
N ARG A 43 -7.82 -0.22 -3.03
CA ARG A 43 -8.42 0.29 -1.78
C ARG A 43 -8.28 -0.71 -0.63
N ILE A 44 -8.53 -1.99 -0.90
CA ILE A 44 -8.42 -3.05 0.10
C ILE A 44 -6.98 -3.15 0.60
N CYS A 45 -6.00 -3.18 -0.31
CA CYS A 45 -4.58 -3.17 0.04
C CYS A 45 -4.20 -1.93 0.86
N ASN A 46 -4.63 -0.74 0.42
CA ASN A 46 -4.34 0.50 1.11
C ASN A 46 -4.93 0.55 2.52
N ASP A 47 -6.18 0.12 2.69
CA ASP A 47 -6.82 0.09 4.00
C ASP A 47 -6.17 -0.94 4.93
N TYR A 48 -5.71 -2.08 4.43
CA TYR A 48 -4.94 -3.04 5.23
C TYR A 48 -3.59 -2.47 5.69
N ILE A 49 -2.84 -1.83 4.77
CA ILE A 49 -1.54 -1.22 5.07
C ILE A 49 -1.68 -0.13 6.15
N VAL A 50 -2.71 0.71 6.06
CA VAL A 50 -2.91 1.85 6.97
C VAL A 50 -3.51 1.40 8.31
N ASN A 51 -4.55 0.56 8.30
CA ASN A 51 -5.31 0.24 9.51
C ASN A 51 -4.74 -0.97 10.26
N GLU A 52 -4.13 -1.95 9.59
CA GLU A 52 -3.58 -3.13 10.24
C GLU A 52 -2.07 -3.01 10.44
N GLN A 53 -1.33 -2.70 9.39
CA GLN A 53 0.14 -2.59 9.46
C GLN A 53 0.61 -1.25 10.03
N HIS A 54 -0.28 -0.27 10.18
CA HIS A 54 0.02 1.10 10.62
C HIS A 54 1.16 1.73 9.81
N ALA A 55 1.30 1.32 8.55
CA ALA A 55 2.34 1.75 7.65
C ALA A 55 1.82 2.82 6.71
N ILE A 56 2.73 3.66 6.22
CA ILE A 56 2.38 4.69 5.23
C ILE A 56 2.29 4.01 3.88
N SER A 57 1.06 3.87 3.39
CA SER A 57 0.84 3.58 1.97
C SER A 57 1.31 4.77 1.14
N ARG A 58 2.09 4.52 0.09
CA ARG A 58 2.60 5.57 -0.80
C ARG A 58 1.49 6.22 -1.64
N LEU A 59 0.35 5.56 -1.78
CA LEU A 59 -0.77 6.08 -2.55
C LEU A 59 -1.57 7.08 -1.72
N PRO A 60 -1.77 8.32 -2.21
CA PRO A 60 -2.68 9.24 -1.55
C PRO A 60 -4.09 8.65 -1.64
N ARG A 61 -4.80 8.56 -0.50
CA ARG A 61 -6.26 8.37 -0.53
C ARG A 61 -6.82 9.44 -1.45
N LEU A 62 -7.37 9.06 -2.60
CA LEU A 62 -8.23 9.98 -3.34
C LEU A 62 -9.33 10.39 -2.34
N PRO A 63 -9.46 11.70 -2.03
CA PRO A 63 -10.49 12.14 -1.11
C PRO A 63 -11.83 11.63 -1.61
N ARG A 64 -12.69 11.16 -0.69
CA ARG A 64 -14.05 10.77 -1.07
C ARG A 64 -14.71 11.96 -1.77
N LEU A 65 -15.64 11.72 -2.70
CA LEU A 65 -16.37 12.81 -3.38
C LEU A 65 -17.00 13.81 -2.38
N SER A 66 -17.32 13.36 -1.16
CA SER A 66 -17.76 14.19 -0.03
C SER A 66 -16.67 15.12 0.55
N GLU A 67 -15.40 14.73 0.48
CA GLU A 67 -14.23 15.46 1.01
C GLU A 67 -13.64 16.43 -0.04
N ILE A 68 -13.86 16.18 -1.35
CA ILE A 68 -13.45 17.08 -2.44
C ILE A 68 -14.19 18.44 -2.37
N ARG A 69 -15.41 18.47 -1.84
CA ARG A 69 -16.19 19.71 -1.69
C ARG A 69 -15.53 20.77 -0.78
N LEU A 70 -14.59 20.40 0.08
CA LEU A 70 -13.87 21.31 0.97
C LEU A 70 -12.65 22.00 0.32
N TYR A 71 -12.23 21.60 -0.87
CA TYR A 71 -11.05 22.15 -1.55
C TYR A 71 -11.40 23.02 -2.78
N LEU A 72 -12.69 23.28 -3.00
CA LEU A 72 -13.19 24.09 -4.13
C LEU A 72 -13.84 25.42 -3.70
N TYR A 73 -13.55 25.91 -2.49
CA TYR A 73 -13.92 27.25 -2.03
C TYR A 73 -12.73 27.94 -1.37
#